data_AF-A0A7S1MZI5-F1
#
_entry.id   AF-A0A7S1MZI5-F1
#
_cell.length_a   1.000
_cell.length_b   1.000
_cell.length_c   1.000
_cell.angle_alpha   90.00
_cell.angle_beta   90.00
_cell.angle_gamma   90.00
#
_symmetry.space_group_name_H-M   'P 1'
#
loop_
_entity.id
_entity.type
_entity.pdbx_description
1 polymer ?
#
loop_
_entity_poly.entity_id
_entity_poly.type
_entity_poly.pdbx_seq_one_letter_code
_entity_poly.pdbx_strand_id
1 'polypeptide(L)'
;GKTQEALLLPSSTPLPSMEEGWRECREGLDALHQEIRTFADSLKPSPSDEHRVHQCLEAIQLTARGMLRDASAHLFGSQAVGLSTPTSDMDVVVLSKGLADGTESTSA
;
A
#
# COMPACT_ATOMS: atom_id res chain seq x y z
N GLY A 1 65.42 -22.45 -7.37
CA GLY A 1 64.62 -21.80 -8.42
C GLY A 1 63.33 -21.33 -7.81
N LYS A 2 63.06 -20.03 -7.82
CA LYS A 2 61.79 -19.47 -7.36
C LYS A 2 60.94 -19.18 -8.60
N THR A 3 59.81 -19.86 -8.72
CA THR A 3 58.83 -19.62 -9.79
C THR A 3 58.11 -18.31 -9.47
N GLN A 4 58.23 -17.32 -10.35
CA GLN A 4 57.41 -16.11 -10.29
C GLN A 4 56.03 -16.44 -10.83
N GLU A 5 55.01 -16.44 -9.97
CA GLU A 5 53.63 -16.36 -10.41
C GLU A 5 53.39 -14.92 -10.90
N ALA A 6 53.17 -14.79 -12.21
CA ALA A 6 52.73 -13.54 -12.80
C ALA A 6 51.29 -13.27 -12.34
N LEU A 7 51.12 -12.20 -11.57
CA LEU A 7 49.83 -11.68 -11.14
C LEU A 7 49.03 -11.29 -12.39
N LEU A 8 48.09 -12.14 -12.82
CA LEU A 8 47.15 -11.83 -13.89
C LEU A 8 46.23 -10.70 -13.38
N LEU A 9 46.51 -9.47 -13.80
CA LEU A 9 45.57 -8.36 -13.63
C LEU A 9 44.28 -8.71 -14.40
N PRO A 10 43.09 -8.50 -13.83
CA PRO A 10 41.85 -8.67 -14.57
C PRO A 10 41.90 -7.77 -15.80
N SER A 11 41.64 -8.35 -16.98
CA SER A 11 41.61 -7.63 -18.25
C SER A 11 40.68 -6.43 -18.11
N SER A 12 41.23 -5.23 -18.33
CA SER A 12 40.47 -3.99 -18.27
C SER A 12 39.43 -4.01 -19.38
N THR A 13 38.19 -4.34 -19.04
CA THR A 13 37.06 -4.10 -19.94
C THR A 13 37.02 -2.59 -20.19
N PRO A 14 37.01 -2.14 -21.46
CA PRO A 14 36.84 -0.73 -21.76
C PRO A 14 35.53 -0.25 -21.13
N LEU A 15 35.54 0.94 -20.53
CA LEU A 15 34.29 1.56 -20.11
C LEU A 15 33.40 1.77 -21.34
N PRO A 16 32.08 1.49 -21.23
CA PRO A 16 31.16 1.75 -22.33
C PRO A 16 31.27 3.21 -22.76
N SER A 17 31.11 3.45 -24.06
CA SER A 17 30.99 4.81 -24.56
C SER A 17 29.84 5.53 -23.87
N MET A 18 29.89 6.86 -23.84
CA MET A 18 28.83 7.65 -23.23
C MET A 18 27.44 7.31 -23.83
N GLU A 19 27.36 7.05 -25.13
CA GLU A 19 26.13 6.64 -25.82
C GLU A 19 25.64 5.25 -25.40
N GLU A 20 26.54 4.29 -25.20
CA GLU A 20 26.22 2.96 -24.66
C GLU A 20 25.73 3.04 -23.21
N GLY A 21 26.40 3.81 -22.36
CA GLY A 21 25.97 4.03 -20.98
C GLY A 21 24.60 4.72 -20.88
N TRP A 22 24.30 5.69 -21.75
CA TRP A 22 22.97 6.30 -21.82
C TRP A 22 21.88 5.33 -22.29
N ARG A 23 22.21 4.43 -23.22
CA ARG A 23 21.27 3.41 -23.70
C ARG A 23 20.97 2.38 -22.62
N GLU A 24 21.99 1.84 -21.95
CA GLU A 24 21.83 0.92 -20.82
C GLU A 24 21.03 1.56 -19.68
N CYS A 25 21.29 2.82 -19.36
CA CYS A 25 20.52 3.57 -18.37
C CYS A 25 19.04 3.67 -18.75
N ARG A 26 18.74 3.98 -20.02
CA ARG A 26 17.36 4.06 -20.52
C ARG A 26 16.66 2.71 -20.44
N GLU A 27 17.31 1.64 -20.90
CA GLU A 27 16.75 0.28 -20.84
C GLU A 27 16.49 -0.14 -19.38
N GLY A 28 17.41 0.19 -18.47
CA GLY A 28 17.23 -0.04 -17.03
C GLY A 28 16.06 0.75 -16.43
N LEU A 29 15.88 2.01 -16.83
CA LEU A 29 14.75 2.84 -16.39
C LEU A 29 13.41 2.31 -16.92
N ASP A 30 13.37 1.86 -18.17
CA ASP A 30 12.17 1.27 -18.77
C ASP A 30 11.80 -0.05 -18.06
N ALA A 31 12.79 -0.89 -17.74
CA ALA A 31 12.58 -2.12 -16.97
C ALA A 31 12.04 -1.82 -15.57
N LEU A 32 12.66 -0.88 -14.84
CA LEU A 32 12.23 -0.47 -13.51
C LEU A 32 10.79 0.09 -13.52
N HIS A 33 10.47 0.91 -14.51
CA HIS A 33 9.14 1.46 -14.68
C HIS A 33 8.08 0.37 -14.85
N GLN A 34 8.38 -0.68 -15.62
CA GLN A 34 7.47 -1.83 -15.77
C GLN A 34 7.36 -2.66 -14.51
N GLU A 35 8.45 -2.82 -13.75
CA GLU A 35 8.44 -3.50 -12.46
C GLU A 35 7.55 -2.75 -11.47
N ILE A 36 7.70 -1.42 -11.36
CA ILE A 36 6.87 -0.58 -10.48
C ILE A 36 5.39 -0.71 -10.85
N ARG A 37 5.05 -0.66 -12.14
CA ARG A 37 3.66 -0.83 -12.60
C ARG A 37 3.11 -2.20 -12.23
N THR A 38 3.88 -3.25 -12.50
CA THR A 38 3.49 -4.64 -12.20
C THR A 38 3.27 -4.83 -10.71
N PHE A 39 4.16 -4.28 -9.88
CA PHE A 39 4.04 -4.33 -8.43
C PHE A 39 2.81 -3.56 -7.95
N ALA A 40 2.60 -2.33 -8.42
CA ALA A 40 1.43 -1.53 -8.09
C ALA A 40 0.12 -2.23 -8.47
N ASP A 41 0.07 -2.86 -9.65
CA ASP A 41 -1.10 -3.63 -10.09
C ASP A 41 -1.33 -4.87 -9.22
N SER A 42 -0.27 -5.55 -8.78
CA SER A 42 -0.38 -6.71 -7.88
C SER A 42 -0.90 -6.36 -6.47
N LEU A 43 -0.77 -5.10 -6.07
CA LEU A 43 -1.21 -4.60 -4.78
C LEU A 43 -2.63 -4.02 -4.80
N LYS A 44 -3.28 -3.94 -5.96
CA LYS A 44 -4.65 -3.42 -6.05
C LYS A 44 -5.62 -4.39 -5.38
N PRO A 45 -6.53 -3.90 -4.51
CA PRO A 45 -7.64 -4.69 -4.00
C PRO A 45 -8.42 -5.33 -5.15
N SER A 46 -8.80 -6.59 -4.99
CA SER A 46 -9.75 -7.22 -5.91
C SER A 46 -11.17 -6.74 -5.59
N PRO A 47 -12.13 -6.90 -6.53
CA PRO A 47 -13.55 -6.63 -6.22
C PRO A 47 -14.08 -7.43 -5.03
N SER A 48 -13.51 -8.61 -4.78
CA SER A 48 -13.84 -9.43 -3.59
C SER A 48 -13.33 -8.80 -2.30
N ASP A 49 -12.13 -8.21 -2.31
CA ASP A 49 -11.57 -7.53 -1.15
C ASP A 49 -12.38 -6.26 -0.82
N GLU A 50 -12.73 -5.47 -1.84
CA GLU A 50 -13.63 -4.32 -1.68
C GLU A 50 -14.99 -4.75 -1.10
N HIS A 51 -15.55 -5.85 -1.60
CA HIS A 51 -16.81 -6.37 -1.07
C HIS A 51 -16.70 -6.78 0.41
N ARG A 52 -15.60 -7.40 0.82
CA ARG A 52 -15.34 -7.77 2.22
C ARG A 52 -15.18 -6.53 3.11
N VAL A 53 -14.51 -5.49 2.63
CA VAL A 53 -14.41 -4.19 3.33
C VAL A 53 -15.81 -3.60 3.54
N HIS A 54 -16.66 -3.60 2.51
CA HIS A 54 -18.04 -3.13 2.63
C HIS A 54 -18.86 -3.95 3.63
N GLN A 55 -18.80 -5.27 3.57
CA GLN A 55 -19.48 -6.15 4.54
C GLN A 55 -19.02 -5.88 5.98
N CYS A 56 -17.71 -5.67 6.17
CA CYS A 56 -17.15 -5.36 7.49
C CYS A 56 -17.66 -4.01 8.01
N LEU A 57 -17.67 -2.97 7.15
CA LEU A 57 -18.21 -1.66 7.50
C LEU A 57 -19.69 -1.71 7.88
N GLU A 58 -20.50 -2.47 7.12
CA GLU A 58 -21.91 -2.69 7.41
C GLU A 58 -22.12 -3.39 8.76
N ALA A 59 -21.31 -4.41 9.05
CA ALA A 59 -21.36 -5.11 10.34
C ALA A 59 -21.00 -4.17 11.50
N ILE A 60 -19.94 -3.36 11.36
CA ILE A 60 -19.56 -2.35 12.36
C ILE A 60 -20.69 -1.35 12.56
N GLN A 61 -21.31 -0.87 11.48
CA GLN A 61 -22.43 0.07 11.57
C GLN A 61 -23.62 -0.54 12.30
N LEU A 62 -23.96 -1.80 12.02
CA LEU A 62 -25.06 -2.50 12.68
C LEU A 62 -24.77 -2.68 14.18
N THR A 63 -23.56 -3.09 14.54
CA THR A 63 -23.13 -3.23 15.94
C THR A 63 -23.17 -1.88 16.67
N ALA A 64 -22.61 -0.83 16.07
CA ALA A 64 -22.63 0.51 16.65
C ALA A 64 -24.06 1.02 16.88
N ARG A 65 -24.99 0.74 15.96
CA ARG A 65 -26.42 1.08 16.10
C ARG A 65 -27.14 0.33 17.22
N GLY A 66 -26.64 -0.85 17.60
CA GLY A 66 -27.09 -1.57 18.78
C GLY A 66 -26.77 -0.83 20.09
N MET A 67 -25.73 0.00 20.10
CA MET A 67 -25.30 0.79 21.26
C MET A 67 -25.87 2.22 21.19
N LEU A 68 -25.82 2.85 20.03
CA LEU A 68 -26.24 4.23 19.78
C LEU A 68 -27.09 4.26 18.51
N ARG A 69 -28.41 4.43 18.64
CA ARG A 69 -29.36 4.26 17.51
C ARG A 69 -29.05 5.15 16.30
N ASP A 70 -28.47 6.32 16.53
CA ASP A 70 -28.12 7.29 15.50
C ASP A 70 -26.69 7.11 14.94
N ALA A 71 -25.96 6.08 15.36
CA ALA A 71 -24.60 5.83 14.92
C ALA A 71 -24.50 5.58 13.41
N SER A 72 -23.44 6.11 12.83
CA SER A 72 -23.00 5.86 11.45
C SER A 72 -21.51 5.55 11.43
N ALA A 73 -21.10 4.59 10.61
CA ALA A 73 -19.70 4.21 10.44
C ALA A 73 -19.21 4.64 9.06
N HIS A 74 -18.03 5.25 9.00
CA HIS A 74 -17.45 5.77 7.77
C HIS A 74 -16.00 5.31 7.64
N LEU A 75 -15.61 4.92 6.43
CA LEU A 75 -14.20 4.69 6.11
C LEU A 75 -13.47 6.03 6.01
N PHE A 76 -12.23 6.05 6.47
CA PHE A 76 -11.29 7.14 6.20
C PHE A 76 -9.91 6.56 5.85
N GLY A 77 -8.91 7.41 5.68
CA GLY A 77 -7.55 6.96 5.39
C GLY A 77 -7.39 6.37 3.98
N SER A 78 -6.47 5.40 3.85
CA SER A 78 -6.05 4.83 2.57
C SER A 78 -7.19 4.16 1.80
N GLN A 79 -8.10 3.50 2.50
CA GLN A 79 -9.28 2.84 1.94
C GLN A 79 -10.26 3.84 1.30
N ALA A 80 -10.39 5.04 1.88
CA ALA A 80 -11.29 6.07 1.35
C ALA A 80 -10.78 6.73 0.07
N VAL A 81 -9.46 6.64 -0.21
CA VAL A 81 -8.81 7.30 -1.37
C VAL A 81 -8.28 6.32 -2.42
N GLY A 82 -8.54 5.01 -2.26
CA GLY A 82 -8.11 3.98 -3.21
C GLY A 82 -6.59 3.73 -3.21
N LEU A 83 -5.92 3.99 -2.08
CA LEU A 83 -4.49 3.72 -1.88
C LEU A 83 -4.25 2.56 -0.91
N SER A 84 -5.30 1.79 -0.61
CA SER A 84 -5.22 0.59 0.20
C SER A 84 -4.68 -0.59 -0.59
N THR A 85 -4.17 -1.57 0.14
CA THR A 85 -3.78 -2.87 -0.41
C THR A 85 -4.67 -3.96 0.21
N PRO A 86 -4.74 -5.18 -0.35
CA PRO A 86 -5.50 -6.28 0.24
C PRO A 86 -5.17 -6.57 1.71
N THR A 87 -3.97 -6.21 2.16
CA THR A 87 -3.49 -6.45 3.53
C THR A 87 -3.50 -5.21 4.41
N SER A 88 -3.92 -4.05 3.90
CA SER A 88 -3.95 -2.83 4.71
C SER A 88 -5.09 -2.89 5.73
N ASP A 89 -4.85 -2.33 6.91
CA ASP A 89 -5.87 -2.17 7.93
C ASP A 89 -7.05 -1.30 7.45
N MET A 90 -8.18 -1.44 8.12
CA MET A 90 -9.40 -0.68 7.84
C MET A 90 -9.60 0.42 8.88
N ASP A 91 -9.41 1.66 8.47
CA ASP A 91 -9.63 2.84 9.30
C ASP A 91 -11.13 3.23 9.27
N VAL A 92 -11.81 3.07 10.41
CA VAL A 92 -13.25 3.39 10.54
C VAL A 92 -13.48 4.40 11.65
N VAL A 93 -14.27 5.43 11.35
CA VAL A 93 -14.79 6.37 12.34
C VAL A 93 -16.28 6.10 12.58
N VAL A 94 -16.68 6.03 13.85
CA VAL A 94 -18.09 5.93 14.25
C VAL A 94 -18.53 7.27 14.80
N LEU A 95 -19.58 7.82 14.20
CA LEU A 95 -20.15 9.12 14.58
C LEU A 95 -21.56 8.91 15.11
N SER A 96 -21.85 9.52 16.26
CA SER A 96 -23.18 9.62 16.88
C SER A 96 -23.28 10.95 17.60
N LYS A 97 -24.45 11.58 17.55
CA LYS A 97 -24.72 12.82 18.31
C LYS A 97 -24.75 12.52 19.81
N GLY A 98 -25.29 11.36 20.19
CA GLY A 98 -25.33 10.91 21.59
C GLY A 98 -23.95 10.68 22.22
N LEU A 99 -22.90 10.46 21.42
CA LEU A 99 -21.52 10.34 21.90
C LEU A 99 -20.83 11.71 22.03
N ALA A 100 -21.20 12.67 21.18
CA ALA A 100 -20.59 14.00 21.14
C ALA A 100 -21.07 14.91 22.30
N ASP A 101 -22.27 14.67 22.82
CA ASP A 101 -22.85 15.55 23.84
C ASP A 101 -22.24 15.36 25.25
N GLY A 102 -21.43 14.33 25.51
CA GLY A 102 -20.75 14.13 26.80
C GLY A 102 -21.67 14.05 28.03
N THR A 103 -22.97 14.19 27.85
CA THR A 103 -23.98 14.04 28.87
C THR A 103 -24.34 12.56 28.90
N GLU A 104 -23.88 11.88 29.94
CA GLU A 104 -24.55 10.69 30.43
C GLU A 104 -26.06 10.95 30.41
N SER A 105 -26.76 10.38 29.43
CA SER A 105 -28.22 10.32 29.47
C SER A 105 -28.59 9.25 30.48
N THR A 106 -28.43 9.57 31.76
CA THR A 106 -29.17 8.96 32.85
C THR A 106 -30.63 9.40 32.66
N SER A 107 -31.44 8.58 32.01
CA SER A 107 -32.88 8.73 32.12
C SER A 107 -33.60 7.38 31.99
N ALA A 108 -34.03 6.93 33.18
CA ALA A 108 -35.14 6.04 33.56
C ALA A 108 -35.14 4.58 33.07
#